data_AF-A0A6I7FCT6-F1
#
_entry.id   AF-A0A6I7FCT6-F1
#
_cell.length_a   1.000
_cell.length_b   1.000
_cell.length_c   1.000
_cell.angle_alpha   90.00
_cell.angle_beta   90.00
_cell.angle_gamma   90.00
#
_symmetry.space_group_name_H-M   'P 1'
#
loop_
_entity.id
_entity.type
_entity.pdbx_description
1 polymer ?
#
loop_
_entity_poly.entity_id
_entity_poly.type
_entity_poly.pdbx_seq_one_letter_code
_entity_poly.pdbx_strand_id
1 'polypeptide(L)'
;MDETLQHYMMLVKENRDIINGPDYTGKDQDIEKRQEQIKLYTKKLQQGFSTDDDYDEFADAVIKCAYGDITMEELETVYHELTR
;
A
#
# COMPACT_ATOMS: atom_id res chain seq x y z
N MET A 1 -14.97 1.10 -5.19
CA MET A 1 -13.67 0.44 -5.10
C MET A 1 -12.73 1.02 -6.12
N ASP A 2 -11.76 1.81 -5.66
CA ASP A 2 -10.66 2.27 -6.50
C ASP A 2 -9.73 1.07 -6.81
N GLU A 3 -9.73 0.61 -8.06
CA GLU A 3 -8.95 -0.56 -8.49
C GLU A 3 -7.44 -0.37 -8.28
N THR A 4 -6.95 0.88 -8.31
CA THR A 4 -5.54 1.21 -8.08
C THR A 4 -5.19 1.00 -6.61
N LEU A 5 -6.06 1.47 -5.70
CA LEU A 5 -5.89 1.29 -4.26
C LEU A 5 -5.95 -0.18 -3.86
N GLN A 6 -6.85 -0.96 -4.47
CA GLN A 6 -6.94 -2.40 -4.22
C GLN A 6 -5.69 -3.15 -4.68
N HIS A 7 -5.22 -2.92 -5.91
CA HIS A 7 -3.99 -3.55 -6.40
C HIS A 7 -2.78 -3.15 -5.56
N TYR A 8 -2.71 -1.89 -5.16
CA TYR A 8 -1.67 -1.40 -4.26
C TYR A 8 -1.67 -2.16 -2.94
N MET A 9 -2.84 -2.30 -2.29
CA MET A 9 -2.91 -3.01 -1.01
C MET A 9 -2.62 -4.50 -1.10
N MET A 10 -3.03 -5.15 -2.18
CA MET A 10 -2.65 -6.54 -2.43
C MET A 10 -1.12 -6.69 -2.47
N LEU A 11 -0.43 -5.81 -3.21
CA LEU A 11 1.04 -5.83 -3.29
C LEU A 11 1.70 -5.56 -1.93
N VAL A 12 1.19 -4.60 -1.16
CA VAL A 12 1.73 -4.29 0.18
C VAL A 12 1.60 -5.48 1.13
N LYS A 13 0.42 -6.15 1.14
CA LYS A 13 0.18 -7.33 1.97
C LYS A 13 1.06 -8.51 1.56
N GLU A 14 1.11 -8.83 0.27
CA GLU A 14 1.97 -9.92 -0.20
C GLU A 14 3.46 -9.65 0.05
N ASN A 15 3.91 -8.41 -0.12
CA ASN A 15 5.29 -8.03 0.15
C ASN A 15 5.63 -8.15 1.65
N ARG A 16 4.71 -7.74 2.54
CA ARG A 16 4.82 -7.98 3.99
C ARG A 16 4.92 -9.47 4.30
N ASP A 17 4.06 -10.30 3.70
CA ASP A 17 4.01 -11.73 3.95
C ASP A 17 5.27 -12.44 3.46
N ILE A 18 5.86 -12.00 2.34
CA ILE A 18 7.16 -12.49 1.87
C ILE A 18 8.29 -12.10 2.82
N ILE A 19 8.35 -10.82 3.21
CA ILE A 19 9.38 -10.33 4.14
C ILE A 19 9.35 -11.15 5.44
N ASN A 20 8.17 -11.35 6.00
CA ASN A 20 7.95 -12.09 7.26
C ASN A 20 7.93 -13.63 7.09
N GLY A 21 7.86 -14.11 5.85
CA GLY A 21 7.81 -15.54 5.52
C GLY A 21 9.18 -16.23 5.60
N PRO A 22 9.21 -17.56 5.39
CA PRO A 22 10.45 -18.33 5.36
C PRO A 22 11.39 -17.82 4.27
N ASP A 23 12.69 -18.04 4.46
CA ASP A 23 13.68 -17.70 3.45
C ASP A 23 13.66 -18.71 2.29
N TYR A 24 13.94 -18.22 1.08
CA TYR A 24 14.01 -19.03 -0.13
C TYR A 24 14.94 -18.42 -1.17
N THR A 25 15.52 -19.25 -2.03
CA THR A 25 16.42 -18.79 -3.11
C THR A 25 15.67 -17.84 -4.04
N GLY A 26 16.15 -16.60 -4.14
CA GLY A 26 15.55 -15.55 -4.98
C GLY A 26 14.59 -14.62 -4.23
N LYS A 27 14.36 -14.82 -2.93
CA LYS A 27 13.51 -13.96 -2.09
C LYS A 27 13.87 -12.47 -2.20
N ASP A 28 15.14 -12.13 -2.13
CA ASP A 28 15.59 -10.73 -2.24
C ASP A 28 15.23 -10.09 -3.58
N GLN A 29 15.35 -10.84 -4.68
CA GLN A 29 14.99 -10.36 -6.02
C GLN A 29 13.48 -10.18 -6.18
N ASP A 30 12.69 -11.05 -5.56
CA ASP A 30 11.23 -10.93 -5.56
C ASP A 30 10.77 -9.74 -4.71
N ILE A 31 11.41 -9.52 -3.55
CA ILE A 31 11.17 -8.34 -2.71
C ILE A 31 11.52 -7.07 -3.50
N GLU A 32 12.66 -7.02 -4.18
CA GLU A 32 13.08 -5.85 -4.96
C GLU A 32 12.07 -5.53 -6.07
N LYS A 33 11.70 -6.52 -6.89
CA LYS A 33 10.70 -6.33 -7.96
C LYS A 33 9.35 -5.86 -7.42
N ARG A 34 8.90 -6.39 -6.28
CA ARG A 34 7.65 -5.97 -5.65
C ARG A 34 7.75 -4.55 -5.10
N GLN A 35 8.87 -4.18 -4.47
CA GLN A 35 9.10 -2.82 -4.01
C GLN A 35 9.07 -1.81 -5.18
N GLU A 36 9.57 -2.17 -6.35
CA GLU A 36 9.45 -1.34 -7.56
C GLU A 36 7.99 -1.15 -7.99
N GLN A 37 7.20 -2.23 -7.99
CA GLN A 37 5.77 -2.15 -8.30
C GLN A 37 5.01 -1.31 -7.27
N ILE A 38 5.27 -1.52 -5.97
CA ILE A 38 4.69 -0.72 -4.88
C ILE A 38 5.02 0.75 -5.09
N LYS A 39 6.28 1.11 -5.38
CA LYS A 39 6.70 2.50 -5.66
C LYS A 39 5.94 3.12 -6.84
N LEU A 40 5.68 2.34 -7.90
CA LEU A 40 4.90 2.81 -9.06
C LEU A 40 3.45 3.15 -8.68
N TYR A 41 2.80 2.28 -7.91
CA TYR A 41 1.43 2.51 -7.44
C TYR A 41 1.36 3.64 -6.41
N THR A 42 2.31 3.71 -5.48
CA THR A 42 2.44 4.82 -4.53
C THR A 42 2.51 6.16 -5.24
N LYS A 43 3.35 6.29 -6.28
CA LYS A 43 3.44 7.53 -7.06
C LYS A 43 2.14 7.90 -7.77
N LYS A 44 1.36 6.91 -8.23
CA LYS A 44 0.04 7.17 -8.85
C LYS A 44 -0.96 7.67 -7.82
N LEU A 45 -1.03 7.01 -6.66
CA LEU A 45 -1.94 7.40 -5.58
C LEU A 45 -1.59 8.78 -5.01
N GLN A 46 -0.29 9.09 -4.85
CA GLN A 46 0.19 10.38 -4.36
C GLN A 46 -0.32 11.56 -5.20
N GLN A 47 -0.58 11.38 -6.50
CA GLN A 47 -1.11 12.44 -7.37
C GLN A 47 -2.55 12.87 -7.02
N GLY A 48 -3.29 12.05 -6.26
CA GLY A 48 -4.64 12.36 -5.79
C GLY A 48 -4.68 13.25 -4.55
N PHE A 49 -3.55 13.44 -3.86
CA PHE A 49 -3.47 14.20 -2.62
C PHE A 49 -3.09 15.66 -2.88
N SER A 50 -3.69 16.57 -2.12
CA SER A 50 -3.44 18.01 -2.24
C SER A 50 -2.25 18.48 -1.38
N THR A 51 -1.94 17.76 -0.30
CA THR A 51 -0.85 18.07 0.62
C THR A 51 -0.06 16.82 0.99
N ASP A 52 1.18 17.03 1.44
CA ASP A 52 2.01 15.95 1.97
C ASP A 52 1.42 15.39 3.28
N ASP A 53 0.76 16.24 4.10
CA ASP A 53 0.09 15.83 5.35
C ASP A 53 -1.04 14.82 5.08
N ASP A 54 -1.88 15.08 4.06
CA ASP A 54 -2.96 14.17 3.67
C ASP A 54 -2.39 12.82 3.19
N TYR A 55 -1.27 12.85 2.46
CA TYR A 55 -0.62 11.64 2.00
C TYR A 55 0.03 10.85 3.15
N ASP A 56 0.61 11.52 4.15
CA ASP A 56 1.17 10.88 5.34
C ASP A 56 0.08 10.17 6.16
N GLU A 57 -1.09 10.79 6.31
CA GLU A 57 -2.25 10.17 6.98
C GLU A 57 -2.74 8.93 6.21
N PHE A 58 -2.81 9.02 4.89
CA PHE A 58 -3.12 7.86 4.05
C PHE A 58 -2.07 6.74 4.19
N ALA A 59 -0.78 7.08 4.20
CA ALA A 59 0.30 6.10 4.34
C ALA A 59 0.24 5.37 5.70
N ASP A 60 -0.12 6.06 6.78
CA ASP A 60 -0.37 5.44 8.09
C ASP A 60 -1.57 4.48 8.05
N ALA A 61 -2.67 4.88 7.40
CA ALA A 61 -3.83 4.01 7.21
C ALA A 61 -3.50 2.76 6.37
N VAL A 62 -2.67 2.88 5.34
CA VAL A 62 -2.15 1.74 4.54
C VAL A 62 -1.43 0.74 5.42
N ILE A 63 -0.55 1.21 6.32
CA ILE A 63 0.18 0.35 7.26
C ILE A 63 -0.81 -0.35 8.19
N LYS A 64 -1.74 0.39 8.81
CA LYS A 64 -2.80 -0.19 9.66
C LYS A 64 -3.60 -1.27 8.91
N CYS A 65 -3.95 -1.04 7.65
CA CYS A 65 -4.67 -2.01 6.83
C CYS A 65 -3.84 -3.26 6.51
N ALA A 66 -2.53 -3.09 6.29
CA ALA A 66 -1.60 -4.18 6.03
C ALA A 66 -1.40 -5.09 7.27
N TYR A 67 -1.47 -4.52 8.46
CA TYR A 67 -1.36 -5.26 9.73
C TYR A 67 -2.71 -5.77 10.26
N GLY A 68 -3.82 -5.36 9.65
CA GLY A 68 -5.16 -5.81 10.00
C GLY A 68 -5.84 -4.98 11.10
N ASP A 69 -5.30 -3.81 11.42
CA ASP A 69 -5.89 -2.87 12.39
C ASP A 69 -7.14 -2.18 11.83
N ILE A 70 -7.18 -2.00 10.50
CA ILE A 70 -8.36 -1.52 9.76
C ILE A 70 -8.63 -2.41 8.55
N THR A 71 -9.88 -2.42 8.11
CA THR A 71 -10.34 -3.13 6.91
C THR A 71 -9.99 -2.38 5.63
N MET A 72 -10.18 -3.05 4.48
CA MET A 72 -10.03 -2.41 3.17
C MET A 72 -11.08 -1.31 2.96
N GLU A 73 -12.29 -1.50 3.48
CA GLU A 73 -13.40 -0.53 3.36
C GLU A 73 -13.13 0.76 4.16
N GLU A 74 -12.56 0.61 5.36
CA GLU A 74 -12.09 1.75 6.17
C GLU A 74 -10.94 2.50 5.48
N LEU A 75 -9.99 1.79 4.88
CA LEU A 75 -8.92 2.42 4.10
C LEU A 75 -9.46 3.17 2.88
N GLU A 76 -10.45 2.61 2.17
CA GLU A 76 -11.10 3.29 1.04
C GLU A 76 -11.80 4.58 1.48
N THR A 77 -12.44 4.56 2.65
CA THR A 77 -13.08 5.76 3.23
C THR A 77 -12.04 6.84 3.50
N VAL A 78 -10.94 6.50 4.18
CA VAL A 78 -9.82 7.43 4.44
C VAL A 78 -9.26 8.00 3.13
N TYR A 79 -9.01 7.14 2.14
CA TYR A 79 -8.52 7.57 0.83
C TYR A 79 -9.47 8.57 0.16
N HIS A 80 -10.78 8.33 0.18
CA HIS A 80 -11.77 9.23 -0.41
C HIS A 80 -11.99 10.54 0.37
N GLU A 81 -11.74 10.55 1.68
CA GLU A 81 -11.80 11.77 2.50
C GLU A 81 -10.59 12.68 2.28
N LEU A 82 -9.43 12.08 2.02
CA LEU A 82 -8.14 12.77 1.86
C LEU A 82 -7.80 13.12 0.40
N THR A 83 -8.50 12.51 -0.56
CA THR A 83 -8.40 12.83 -1.98
C THR A 83 -9.59 13.67 -2.43
N ARG A 84 -9.38 14.58 -3.39
CA ARG A 84 -10.40 15.50 -3.91
C ARG A 84 -10.80 15.17 -5.34
#